data_AF-A0A4Q3VVA7-F1
#
_entry.id   AF-A0A4Q3VVA7-F1
#
_cell.length_a   1.000
_cell.length_b   1.000
_cell.length_c   1.000
_cell.angle_alpha   90.00
_cell.angle_beta   90.00
_cell.angle_gamma   90.00
#
_symmetry.space_group_name_H-M   'P 1'
#
loop_
_entity.id
_entity.type
_entity.pdbx_description
1 polymer ?
#
loop_
_entity_poly.entity_id
_entity_poly.type
_entity_poly.pdbx_seq_one_letter_code
_entity_poly.pdbx_strand_id
1 'polypeptide(L)'
;MPAREWFPEGMGIHGPLPVVQARRPAPRGGESGALFLGFRGYGYGVTYSLFRPNATKRRFRGFLAGFAASMALGPMLHRSDILPTNRTSRESVTPGSKPNLVPYMIKSRLSARGRRGFTLVELLVVVLILAILMAVALPLYVSSVNDANKKTCRANMQSIANAAQAWKVKNRKTDFSTLTAITDLEDDLGAEPKTPSGGAYTLVAAGGSVNDEGGAATTVPAGSIGIDSGTECNGFIPGVMTK
;
A
#
# COMPACT_ATOMS: atom_id res chain seq x y z
N MET A 1 65.99 32.16 32.74
CA MET A 1 65.85 32.64 31.34
C MET A 1 66.64 31.67 30.44
N PRO A 2 66.10 31.32 29.26
CA PRO A 2 66.07 29.96 28.69
C PRO A 2 67.23 29.73 27.69
N ALA A 3 67.47 28.60 27.04
CA ALA A 3 66.75 27.34 26.86
C ALA A 3 67.80 26.23 26.65
N ARG A 4 67.56 25.05 27.21
CA ARG A 4 68.39 23.85 26.98
C ARG A 4 67.96 23.18 25.69
N GLU A 5 68.93 22.95 24.83
CA GLU A 5 68.96 21.97 23.75
C GLU A 5 68.60 20.58 24.28
N TRP A 6 67.75 19.84 23.55
CA TRP A 6 67.76 18.37 23.48
C TRP A 6 66.95 17.96 22.24
N PHE A 7 67.61 17.94 21.08
CA PHE A 7 67.19 17.14 19.93
C PHE A 7 67.76 15.74 20.08
N PRO A 8 66.98 14.66 19.86
CA PRO A 8 67.54 13.39 19.45
C PRO A 8 67.53 13.27 17.92
N GLU A 9 68.72 13.10 17.37
CA GLU A 9 68.99 12.54 16.05
C GLU A 9 68.53 11.08 15.98
N GLY A 10 68.09 10.65 14.79
CA GLY A 10 68.24 9.25 14.38
C GLY A 10 66.95 8.46 14.19
N MET A 11 66.38 8.52 12.97
CA MET A 11 66.17 7.31 12.17
C MET A 11 65.83 7.69 10.73
N GLY A 12 66.81 7.51 9.85
CA GLY A 12 66.59 7.53 8.42
C GLY A 12 65.84 6.27 7.99
N ILE A 13 64.76 6.46 7.24
CA ILE A 13 64.22 5.41 6.37
C ILE A 13 63.91 6.07 5.02
N HIS A 14 64.93 6.05 4.15
CA HIS A 14 64.74 6.23 2.72
C HIS A 14 63.97 5.03 2.20
N GLY A 15 62.71 5.25 1.83
CA GLY A 15 61.95 4.36 0.96
C GLY A 15 61.44 5.19 -0.23
N PRO A 16 61.58 4.73 -1.48
CA PRO A 16 60.98 5.44 -2.61
C PRO A 16 59.45 5.42 -2.46
N LEU A 17 58.84 6.59 -2.60
CA LEU A 17 57.38 6.77 -2.67
C LEU A 17 56.80 5.79 -3.71
N PRO A 18 55.72 5.05 -3.40
CA PRO A 18 55.05 4.26 -4.42
C PRO A 18 54.44 5.21 -5.46
N VAL A 19 55.02 5.21 -6.66
CA VAL A 19 54.38 5.78 -7.85
C VAL A 19 53.14 4.94 -8.12
N VAL A 20 51.99 5.44 -7.68
CA VAL A 20 50.67 4.92 -8.07
C VAL A 20 50.53 5.18 -9.57
N GLN A 21 51.02 4.24 -10.38
CA GLN A 21 50.69 4.21 -11.79
C GLN A 21 49.20 3.94 -11.91
N ALA A 22 48.45 4.94 -12.37
CA ALA A 22 47.06 4.78 -12.76
C ALA A 22 47.00 3.76 -13.90
N ARG A 23 46.70 2.49 -13.58
CA ARG A 23 46.26 1.52 -14.58
C ARG A 23 44.94 2.04 -15.14
N ARG A 24 45.00 2.70 -16.30
CA ARG A 24 43.81 2.96 -17.10
C ARG A 24 43.18 1.60 -17.41
N PRO A 25 41.89 1.36 -17.07
CA PRO A 25 41.24 0.14 -17.49
C PRO A 25 41.18 0.12 -19.02
N ALA A 26 41.63 -0.97 -19.62
CA ALA A 26 41.47 -1.22 -21.05
C ALA A 26 39.97 -1.27 -21.37
N PRO A 27 39.49 -0.60 -22.44
CA PRO A 27 38.09 -0.67 -22.82
C PRO A 27 37.78 -2.09 -23.30
N ARG A 28 36.97 -2.82 -22.52
CA ARG A 28 36.26 -4.00 -23.03
C ARG A 28 35.25 -3.52 -24.05
N GLY A 29 35.35 -4.06 -25.25
CA GLY A 29 34.54 -3.65 -26.39
C GLY A 29 33.05 -3.83 -26.13
N GLY A 30 32.27 -2.95 -26.77
CA GLY A 30 30.88 -3.21 -27.07
C GLY A 30 29.84 -2.32 -26.41
N GLU A 31 30.09 -1.02 -26.18
CA GLU A 31 28.99 -0.09 -25.91
C GLU A 31 29.15 1.24 -26.68
N SER A 32 28.06 1.60 -27.33
CA SER A 32 27.88 2.71 -28.26
C SER A 32 28.27 4.06 -27.65
N GLY A 33 28.95 4.88 -28.45
CA GLY A 33 29.47 6.18 -28.04
C GLY A 33 28.41 7.12 -27.46
N ALA A 34 28.64 7.56 -26.23
CA ALA A 34 28.05 8.76 -25.66
C ALA A 34 29.15 9.84 -25.64
N LEU A 35 29.01 10.81 -26.53
CA LEU A 35 29.88 11.97 -26.67
C LEU A 35 29.60 12.93 -25.50
N PHE A 36 30.40 12.83 -24.44
CA PHE A 36 30.34 13.77 -23.32
C PHE A 36 31.17 15.02 -23.65
N LEU A 37 30.52 16.06 -24.17
CA LEU A 37 31.07 17.41 -24.13
C LEU A 37 30.85 17.98 -22.73
N GLY A 38 31.94 18.11 -21.99
CA GLY A 38 31.96 18.79 -20.70
C GLY A 38 31.84 20.31 -20.89
N PHE A 39 30.82 20.90 -20.29
CA PHE A 39 30.77 22.33 -20.00
C PHE A 39 30.52 22.53 -18.49
N ARG A 40 31.47 23.20 -17.82
CA ARG A 40 31.31 23.79 -16.49
C ARG A 40 30.25 24.90 -16.59
N GLY A 41 29.26 24.89 -15.70
CA GLY A 41 28.40 26.05 -15.48
C GLY A 41 27.04 25.71 -14.94
N TYR A 42 26.72 26.32 -13.80
CA TYR A 42 25.41 26.44 -13.13
C TYR A 42 24.17 26.19 -14.02
N GLY A 43 23.29 25.32 -13.58
CA GLY A 43 21.93 25.20 -14.13
C GLY A 43 21.21 23.97 -13.60
N TYR A 44 20.04 24.17 -13.00
CA TYR A 44 19.09 23.12 -12.64
C TYR A 44 18.71 22.32 -13.90
N GLY A 45 19.36 21.18 -14.10
CA GLY A 45 19.12 20.28 -15.22
C GLY A 45 18.12 19.21 -14.85
N VAL A 46 16.83 19.45 -15.09
CA VAL A 46 15.82 18.39 -15.11
C VAL A 46 16.06 17.57 -16.38
N THR A 47 16.71 16.43 -16.25
CA THR A 47 16.83 15.47 -17.35
C THR A 47 15.47 14.81 -17.56
N TYR A 48 14.69 15.30 -18.50
CA TYR A 48 13.53 14.57 -19.02
C TYR A 48 14.06 13.44 -19.89
N SER A 49 14.19 12.24 -19.32
CA SER A 49 14.28 11.03 -20.13
C SER A 49 12.97 10.93 -20.92
N LEU A 50 13.00 11.26 -22.20
CA LEU A 50 11.91 10.97 -23.12
C LEU A 50 11.75 9.46 -23.19
N PHE A 51 10.89 8.96 -22.30
CA PHE A 51 10.36 7.61 -22.34
C PHE A 51 9.72 7.43 -23.71
N ARG A 52 10.34 6.63 -24.58
CA ARG A 52 9.72 6.15 -25.81
C ARG A 52 8.74 5.05 -25.43
N PRO A 53 7.42 5.28 -25.40
CA PRO A 53 6.49 4.20 -25.15
C PRO A 53 6.49 3.23 -26.34
N ASN A 54 6.82 1.97 -26.08
CA ASN A 54 6.67 0.89 -27.04
C ASN A 54 5.23 0.82 -27.55
N ALA A 55 5.11 0.87 -28.88
CA ALA A 55 3.85 0.91 -29.62
C ALA A 55 3.23 -0.49 -29.71
N THR A 56 2.59 -0.98 -28.66
CA THR A 56 1.78 -2.23 -28.74
C THR A 56 0.50 -2.26 -27.89
N LYS A 57 0.08 -1.16 -27.24
CA LYS A 57 -1.20 -1.13 -26.48
C LYS A 57 -2.12 0.03 -26.89
N ARG A 58 -2.52 0.09 -28.16
CA ARG A 58 -3.47 1.10 -28.70
C ARG A 58 -4.83 0.56 -29.17
N ARG A 59 -5.21 -0.68 -28.85
CA ARG A 59 -6.49 -1.27 -29.31
C ARG A 59 -7.57 -1.56 -28.27
N PHE A 60 -7.44 -1.12 -27.01
CA PHE A 60 -8.44 -1.45 -25.97
C PHE A 60 -8.92 -0.27 -25.09
N ARG A 61 -8.63 0.99 -25.45
CA ARG A 61 -9.11 2.17 -24.69
C ARG A 61 -10.48 2.71 -25.13
N GLY A 62 -11.15 2.05 -26.09
CA GLY A 62 -12.43 2.53 -26.64
C GLY A 62 -13.69 2.02 -25.93
N PHE A 63 -13.62 0.91 -25.18
CA PHE A 63 -14.84 0.24 -24.68
C PHE A 63 -15.23 0.60 -23.25
N LEU A 64 -14.33 1.20 -22.46
CA LEU A 64 -14.57 1.57 -21.05
C LEU A 64 -14.93 3.05 -20.85
N ALA A 65 -14.68 3.92 -21.84
CA ALA A 65 -14.97 5.35 -21.71
C ALA A 65 -16.47 5.70 -21.79
N GLY A 66 -17.32 4.79 -22.29
CA GLY A 66 -18.75 5.02 -22.47
C GLY A 66 -19.61 4.83 -21.22
N PHE A 67 -19.16 4.07 -20.21
CA PHE A 67 -20.02 3.68 -19.09
C PHE A 67 -19.86 4.57 -17.84
N ALA A 68 -18.72 5.27 -17.69
CA ALA A 68 -18.46 6.11 -16.51
C ALA A 68 -19.15 7.50 -16.55
N ALA A 69 -19.61 7.96 -17.72
CA ALA A 69 -20.19 9.30 -17.87
C ALA A 69 -21.66 9.42 -17.42
N SER A 70 -22.35 8.31 -17.11
CA SER A 70 -23.80 8.33 -16.82
C SER A 70 -24.17 8.24 -15.32
N MET A 71 -23.21 8.21 -14.40
CA MET A 71 -23.48 8.07 -12.95
C MET A 71 -23.24 9.35 -12.13
N ALA A 72 -22.92 10.48 -12.77
CA ALA A 72 -22.48 11.70 -12.08
C ALA A 72 -23.58 12.78 -11.86
N LEU A 73 -24.87 12.44 -11.87
CA LEU A 73 -25.93 13.34 -11.41
C LEU A 73 -27.03 12.60 -10.65
N GLY A 74 -26.92 12.57 -9.33
CA GLY A 74 -28.03 12.28 -8.42
C GLY A 74 -28.00 13.26 -7.25
N PRO A 75 -29.03 14.11 -7.06
CA PRO A 75 -29.01 15.15 -6.04
C PRO A 75 -29.24 14.58 -4.64
N MET A 76 -28.46 15.16 -3.73
CA MET A 76 -28.50 15.13 -2.29
C MET A 76 -29.90 15.49 -1.76
N LEU A 77 -30.60 14.55 -1.12
CA LEU A 77 -31.72 14.86 -0.24
C LEU A 77 -31.66 14.07 1.07
N HIS A 78 -31.45 14.88 2.09
CA HIS A 78 -31.67 14.70 3.53
C HIS A 78 -32.99 13.97 3.82
N ARG A 79 -32.94 12.93 4.67
CA ARG A 79 -34.15 12.40 5.32
C ARG A 79 -33.82 11.97 6.75
N SER A 80 -34.02 12.89 7.68
CA SER A 80 -34.22 12.57 9.09
C SER A 80 -35.68 12.13 9.30
N ASP A 81 -35.84 11.35 10.37
CA ASP A 81 -37.09 11.07 11.11
C ASP A 81 -38.02 9.98 10.56
N ILE A 82 -38.17 8.92 11.37
CA ILE A 82 -39.38 8.61 12.18
C ILE A 82 -39.32 7.12 12.58
N LEU A 83 -39.12 6.85 13.86
CA LEU A 83 -39.53 5.60 14.51
C LEU A 83 -40.94 5.78 15.05
N PRO A 84 -41.92 4.92 14.72
CA PRO A 84 -43.05 4.70 15.58
C PRO A 84 -42.88 3.38 16.34
N THR A 85 -42.92 3.47 17.67
CA THR A 85 -43.05 2.34 18.59
C THR A 85 -44.45 1.74 18.40
N ASN A 86 -44.51 0.51 17.90
CA ASN A 86 -45.79 -0.19 17.72
C ASN A 86 -46.28 -0.71 19.08
N ARG A 87 -47.25 0.04 19.62
CA ARG A 87 -47.99 -0.25 20.85
C ARG A 87 -48.92 -1.44 20.57
N THR A 88 -48.54 -2.63 20.98
CA THR A 88 -49.45 -3.79 20.99
C THR A 88 -50.47 -3.60 22.11
N SER A 89 -51.56 -2.90 21.81
CA SER A 89 -52.77 -2.92 22.64
C SER A 89 -53.32 -4.34 22.63
N ARG A 90 -53.22 -5.02 23.78
CA ARG A 90 -54.02 -6.20 24.10
C ARG A 90 -55.46 -5.73 24.25
N GLU A 91 -56.33 -6.16 23.35
CA GLU A 91 -57.78 -6.10 23.56
C GLU A 91 -58.29 -7.49 23.96
N SER A 92 -58.76 -7.58 25.19
CA SER A 92 -59.42 -8.75 25.77
C SER A 92 -60.86 -8.81 25.27
N VAL A 93 -61.16 -9.76 24.38
CA VAL A 93 -62.53 -10.10 23.97
C VAL A 93 -62.84 -11.52 24.44
N THR A 94 -63.82 -11.63 25.33
CA THR A 94 -64.36 -12.90 25.84
C THR A 94 -65.23 -13.57 24.77
N PRO A 95 -65.17 -14.91 24.59
CA PRO A 95 -66.06 -15.59 23.67
C PRO A 95 -67.35 -16.02 24.40
N GLY A 96 -68.45 -15.35 24.08
CA GLY A 96 -69.80 -15.77 24.44
C GLY A 96 -70.74 -15.52 23.27
N SER A 97 -71.43 -16.59 22.82
CA SER A 97 -72.52 -16.64 21.83
C SER A 97 -72.15 -17.31 20.49
N LYS A 98 -72.69 -18.51 20.28
CA LYS A 98 -72.72 -19.26 19.01
C LYS A 98 -73.99 -18.86 18.19
N PRO A 99 -74.23 -19.37 16.97
CA PRO A 99 -73.97 -18.64 15.73
C PRO A 99 -75.23 -18.50 14.85
N ASN A 100 -75.44 -17.36 14.19
CA ASN A 100 -76.36 -17.29 13.07
C ASN A 100 -75.56 -17.29 11.77
N LEU A 101 -75.54 -18.46 11.12
CA LEU A 101 -74.93 -18.68 9.82
C LEU A 101 -75.77 -17.99 8.73
N VAL A 102 -75.40 -16.77 8.38
CA VAL A 102 -75.65 -16.26 7.03
C VAL A 102 -74.43 -16.62 6.18
N PRO A 103 -74.56 -17.42 5.11
CA PRO A 103 -73.48 -17.62 4.18
C PRO A 103 -73.35 -16.34 3.35
N TYR A 104 -72.57 -15.37 3.82
CA TYR A 104 -72.11 -14.29 2.96
C TYR A 104 -71.10 -14.89 1.99
N MET A 105 -71.56 -15.21 0.78
CA MET A 105 -70.70 -15.60 -0.34
C MET A 105 -69.81 -14.41 -0.72
N ILE A 106 -68.68 -14.28 -0.02
CA ILE A 106 -67.55 -13.50 -0.51
C ILE A 106 -67.02 -14.26 -1.71
N LYS A 107 -67.52 -13.91 -2.88
CA LYS A 107 -66.93 -14.29 -4.15
C LYS A 107 -65.58 -13.60 -4.24
N SER A 108 -64.58 -14.18 -3.60
CA SER A 108 -63.18 -13.83 -3.77
C SER A 108 -62.86 -14.08 -5.24
N ARG A 109 -62.96 -13.03 -6.05
CA ARG A 109 -62.22 -12.97 -7.31
C ARG A 109 -60.76 -12.91 -6.90
N LEU A 110 -60.18 -14.07 -6.59
CA LEU A 110 -58.75 -14.27 -6.63
C LEU A 110 -58.36 -13.87 -8.05
N SER A 111 -57.88 -12.64 -8.18
CA SER A 111 -57.24 -12.14 -9.38
C SER A 111 -56.19 -13.18 -9.71
N ALA A 112 -56.45 -13.98 -10.74
CA ALA A 112 -55.46 -14.80 -11.41
C ALA A 112 -54.47 -13.82 -12.06
N ARG A 113 -53.67 -13.16 -11.22
CA ARG A 113 -52.51 -12.38 -11.62
C ARG A 113 -51.59 -13.44 -12.20
N GLY A 114 -51.58 -13.54 -13.53
CA GLY A 114 -50.81 -14.53 -14.27
C GLY A 114 -49.41 -14.61 -13.70
N ARG A 115 -49.09 -15.74 -13.07
CA ARG A 115 -47.74 -16.06 -12.62
C ARG A 115 -46.89 -16.19 -13.88
N ARG A 116 -46.25 -15.10 -14.27
CA ARG A 116 -45.21 -15.11 -15.31
C ARG A 116 -44.03 -15.87 -14.71
N GLY A 117 -43.83 -17.11 -15.16
CA GLY A 117 -42.65 -17.89 -14.81
C GLY A 117 -41.43 -17.32 -15.52
N PHE A 118 -40.32 -17.23 -14.80
CA PHE A 118 -39.01 -16.88 -15.37
C PHE A 118 -38.63 -17.97 -16.37
N THR A 119 -38.29 -17.61 -17.61
CA THR A 119 -37.89 -18.62 -18.59
C THR A 119 -36.44 -19.06 -18.30
N LEU A 120 -36.12 -20.34 -18.49
CA LEU A 120 -34.76 -20.84 -18.32
C LEU A 120 -33.76 -20.11 -19.24
N VAL A 121 -34.22 -19.69 -20.42
CA VAL A 121 -33.42 -18.95 -21.39
C VAL A 121 -33.05 -17.56 -20.87
N GLU A 122 -33.99 -16.89 -20.19
CA GLU A 122 -33.79 -15.56 -19.61
C GLU A 122 -32.76 -15.58 -18.48
N LEU A 123 -32.73 -16.64 -17.68
CA LEU A 123 -31.68 -16.82 -16.67
C LEU A 123 -30.33 -17.20 -17.32
N LEU A 124 -30.34 -18.01 -18.37
CA LEU A 124 -29.14 -18.45 -19.09
C LEU A 124 -28.38 -17.27 -19.70
N VAL A 125 -29.06 -16.35 -20.39
CA VAL A 125 -28.42 -15.18 -21.02
C VAL A 125 -27.83 -14.24 -19.95
N VAL A 126 -28.47 -14.10 -18.79
CA VAL A 126 -27.98 -13.25 -17.70
C VAL A 126 -26.68 -13.80 -17.11
N VAL A 127 -26.62 -15.09 -16.79
CA VAL A 127 -25.38 -15.68 -16.25
C VAL A 127 -24.26 -15.71 -17.28
N LEU A 128 -24.58 -15.84 -18.57
CA LEU A 128 -23.62 -15.73 -19.66
C LEU A 128 -22.97 -14.34 -19.69
N ILE A 129 -23.76 -13.27 -19.62
CA ILE A 129 -23.23 -11.90 -19.63
C ILE A 129 -22.44 -11.63 -18.34
N LEU A 130 -22.92 -12.09 -17.17
CA LEU A 130 -22.19 -11.95 -15.90
C LEU A 130 -20.84 -12.67 -15.93
N ALA A 131 -20.74 -13.84 -16.57
CA ALA A 131 -19.48 -14.56 -16.72
C ALA A 131 -18.46 -13.75 -17.53
N ILE A 132 -18.89 -13.11 -18.62
CA ILE A 132 -18.02 -12.25 -19.46
C ILE A 132 -17.53 -11.04 -18.66
N LEU A 133 -18.42 -10.39 -17.89
CA LEU A 133 -18.03 -9.25 -17.04
C LEU A 133 -17.04 -9.66 -15.95
N MET A 134 -17.27 -10.77 -15.27
CA MET A 134 -16.39 -11.27 -14.20
C MET A 134 -15.00 -11.65 -14.72
N ALA A 135 -14.91 -12.21 -15.93
CA ALA A 135 -13.63 -12.57 -16.54
C ALA A 135 -12.67 -11.38 -16.67
N VAL A 136 -13.19 -10.16 -16.89
CA VAL A 136 -12.38 -8.94 -16.98
C VAL A 136 -12.30 -8.20 -15.64
N ALA A 137 -13.37 -8.21 -14.84
CA ALA A 137 -13.44 -7.46 -13.59
C ALA A 137 -12.51 -8.02 -12.51
N LEU A 138 -12.42 -9.35 -12.37
CA LEU A 138 -11.63 -10.00 -11.31
C LEU A 138 -10.13 -9.66 -11.33
N PRO A 139 -9.39 -9.81 -12.45
CA PRO A 139 -7.95 -9.52 -12.44
C PRO A 139 -7.65 -8.04 -12.14
N LEU A 140 -8.50 -7.12 -12.62
CA LEU A 140 -8.38 -5.70 -12.34
C LEU A 140 -8.64 -5.39 -10.86
N TYR A 141 -9.64 -6.03 -10.28
CA TYR A 141 -9.97 -5.87 -8.86
C TYR A 141 -8.84 -6.37 -7.96
N VAL A 142 -8.29 -7.56 -8.20
CA VAL A 142 -7.20 -8.13 -7.39
C VAL A 142 -5.95 -7.26 -7.45
N SER A 143 -5.57 -6.76 -8.64
CA SER A 143 -4.44 -5.84 -8.76
C SER A 143 -4.66 -4.55 -7.97
N SER A 144 -5.86 -3.97 -8.04
CA SER A 144 -6.20 -2.73 -7.33
C SER A 144 -6.13 -2.90 -5.81
N VAL A 145 -6.62 -4.02 -5.28
CA VAL A 145 -6.54 -4.35 -3.85
C VAL A 145 -5.09 -4.57 -3.42
N ASN A 146 -4.29 -5.29 -4.20
CA ASN A 146 -2.87 -5.51 -3.89
C ASN A 146 -2.09 -4.19 -3.85
N ASP A 147 -2.35 -3.27 -4.79
CA ASP A 147 -1.73 -1.95 -4.80
C ASP A 147 -2.15 -1.10 -3.60
N ALA A 148 -3.42 -1.19 -3.18
CA ALA A 148 -3.91 -0.53 -1.97
C ALA A 148 -3.24 -1.09 -0.71
N ASN A 149 -3.11 -2.42 -0.60
CA ASN A 149 -2.45 -3.10 0.51
C ASN A 149 -0.98 -2.68 0.63
N LYS A 150 -0.24 -2.63 -0.48
CA LYS A 150 1.16 -2.14 -0.50
C LYS A 150 1.26 -0.71 0.01
N LYS A 151 0.38 0.19 -0.44
CA LYS A 151 0.35 1.60 0.01
C LYS A 151 0.06 1.72 1.51
N THR A 152 -0.94 0.99 2.01
CA THR A 152 -1.28 0.95 3.43
C THR A 152 -0.10 0.45 4.24
N CYS A 153 0.55 -0.62 3.79
CA CYS A 153 1.72 -1.14 4.46
C CYS A 153 2.88 -0.14 4.52
N ARG A 154 3.22 0.51 3.41
CA ARG A 154 4.25 1.56 3.42
C ARG A 154 3.89 2.70 4.36
N ALA A 155 2.63 3.13 4.40
CA ALA A 155 2.18 4.14 5.35
C ALA A 155 2.37 3.68 6.80
N ASN A 156 2.04 2.42 7.11
CA ASN A 156 2.27 1.85 8.43
C ASN A 156 3.76 1.78 8.79
N MET A 157 4.63 1.34 7.88
CA MET A 157 6.08 1.33 8.08
C MET A 157 6.64 2.75 8.28
N GLN A 158 6.11 3.75 7.56
CA GLN A 158 6.48 5.15 7.76
C GLN A 158 6.07 5.64 9.15
N SER A 159 4.87 5.28 9.63
CA SER A 159 4.42 5.59 10.99
C SER A 159 5.31 4.94 12.06
N ILE A 160 5.70 3.67 11.87
CA ILE A 160 6.66 2.97 12.75
C ILE A 160 8.01 3.69 12.74
N ALA A 161 8.51 4.08 11.56
CA ALA A 161 9.77 4.80 11.45
C ALA A 161 9.72 6.15 12.20
N ASN A 162 8.63 6.89 12.09
CA ASN A 162 8.43 8.13 12.82
C ASN A 162 8.38 7.91 14.34
N ALA A 163 7.67 6.88 14.79
CA ALA A 163 7.62 6.49 16.19
C ALA A 163 9.01 6.08 16.71
N ALA A 164 9.79 5.33 15.93
CA ALA A 164 11.16 4.99 16.28
C ALA A 164 12.03 6.25 16.45
N GLN A 165 11.91 7.25 15.57
CA GLN A 165 12.62 8.53 15.75
C GLN A 165 12.19 9.26 17.02
N ALA A 166 10.89 9.30 17.34
CA ALA A 166 10.37 9.90 18.57
C ALA A 166 10.92 9.18 19.81
N TRP A 167 10.89 7.85 19.81
CA TRP A 167 11.47 7.01 20.85
C TRP A 167 12.97 7.30 21.06
N LYS A 168 13.73 7.48 19.98
CA LYS A 168 15.17 7.81 20.06
C LYS A 168 15.41 9.11 20.80
N VAL A 169 14.60 10.14 20.51
CA VAL A 169 14.66 11.44 21.19
C VAL A 169 14.22 11.32 22.66
N LYS A 170 13.12 10.63 22.94
CA LYS A 170 12.58 10.39 24.29
C LYS A 170 13.60 9.68 25.19
N ASN A 171 14.30 8.68 24.66
CA ASN A 171 15.27 7.87 25.39
C ASN A 171 16.71 8.41 25.34
N ARG A 172 16.92 9.60 24.74
CA ARG A 172 18.25 10.24 24.61
C ARG A 172 19.30 9.30 23.99
N LYS A 173 18.89 8.49 23.02
CA LYS A 173 19.79 7.58 22.30
C LYS A 173 20.33 8.25 21.05
N THR A 174 21.56 7.92 20.67
CA THR A 174 22.15 8.34 19.39
C THR A 174 21.70 7.46 18.23
N ASP A 175 21.34 6.21 18.54
CA ASP A 175 21.14 5.11 17.60
C ASP A 175 19.97 4.20 18.03
N PHE A 176 19.58 3.28 17.15
CA PHE A 176 18.50 2.31 17.41
C PHE A 176 18.97 0.95 17.98
N SER A 177 20.22 0.83 18.43
CA SER A 177 20.80 -0.46 18.86
C SER A 177 20.08 -1.10 20.06
N THR A 178 19.41 -0.32 20.90
CA THR A 178 18.66 -0.82 22.05
C THR A 178 17.15 -0.93 21.79
N LEU A 179 16.69 -0.67 20.56
CA LEU A 179 15.30 -0.83 20.15
C LEU A 179 15.14 -2.20 19.49
N THR A 180 14.50 -3.13 20.18
CA THR A 180 14.43 -4.53 19.73
C THR A 180 13.02 -4.98 19.36
N ALA A 181 11.99 -4.35 19.90
CA ALA A 181 10.60 -4.74 19.65
C ALA A 181 9.71 -3.54 19.31
N ILE A 182 8.67 -3.79 18.52
CA ILE A 182 7.66 -2.75 18.19
C ILE A 182 6.85 -2.37 19.42
N THR A 183 6.73 -3.25 20.40
CA THR A 183 6.07 -2.97 21.68
C THR A 183 6.72 -1.80 22.43
N ASP A 184 8.01 -1.56 22.23
CA ASP A 184 8.72 -0.41 22.83
C ASP A 184 8.26 0.94 22.25
N LEU A 185 7.49 0.91 21.15
CA LEU A 185 6.96 2.07 20.42
C LEU A 185 5.45 2.29 20.65
N GLU A 186 4.80 1.47 21.47
CA GLU A 186 3.34 1.49 21.63
C GLU A 186 2.82 2.85 22.12
N ASP A 187 3.55 3.50 23.05
CA ASP A 187 3.26 4.86 23.52
C ASP A 187 3.21 5.90 22.39
N ASP A 188 4.07 5.76 21.38
CA ASP A 188 4.23 6.73 20.28
C ASP A 188 3.32 6.40 19.08
N LEU A 189 2.89 5.13 18.96
CA LEU A 189 2.00 4.65 17.89
C LEU A 189 0.51 4.71 18.28
N GLY A 190 0.18 4.70 19.57
CA GLY A 190 -1.19 4.64 20.10
C GLY A 190 -1.86 3.27 19.95
N ALA A 191 -1.60 2.55 18.87
CA ALA A 191 -1.91 1.13 18.70
C ALA A 191 -0.90 0.49 17.74
N GLU A 192 -0.54 -0.77 17.97
CA GLU A 192 0.38 -1.46 17.08
C GLU A 192 -0.25 -1.67 15.69
N PRO A 193 0.33 -1.09 14.63
CA PRO A 193 -0.20 -1.25 13.29
C PRO A 193 -0.05 -2.70 12.84
N LYS A 194 -1.10 -3.25 12.23
CA LYS A 194 -1.08 -4.57 11.61
C LYS A 194 -0.83 -4.45 10.11
N THR A 195 -0.30 -5.51 9.51
CA THR A 195 -0.19 -5.59 8.05
C THR A 195 -1.59 -5.77 7.44
N PRO A 196 -1.80 -5.49 6.14
CA PRO A 196 -3.11 -5.66 5.49
C PRO A 196 -3.71 -7.08 5.60
N SER A 197 -2.92 -8.14 5.76
CA SER A 197 -3.45 -9.48 6.09
C SER A 197 -3.67 -9.75 7.58
N GLY A 198 -3.31 -8.81 8.45
CA GLY A 198 -3.37 -8.98 9.91
C GLY A 198 -2.08 -9.51 10.54
N GLY A 199 -0.98 -9.61 9.78
CA GLY A 199 0.34 -9.93 10.30
C GLY A 199 0.94 -8.81 11.18
N ALA A 200 2.07 -9.11 11.80
CA ALA A 200 2.84 -8.15 12.60
C ALA A 200 4.06 -7.64 11.80
N TYR A 201 4.44 -6.39 12.05
CA TYR A 201 5.72 -5.88 11.59
C TYR A 201 6.82 -6.34 12.54
N THR A 202 8.06 -6.41 12.06
CA THR A 202 9.24 -6.73 12.86
C THR A 202 10.30 -5.67 12.68
N LEU A 203 11.06 -5.41 13.74
CA LEU A 203 12.22 -4.52 13.67
C LEU A 203 13.46 -5.33 13.39
N VAL A 204 14.28 -4.85 12.46
CA VAL A 204 15.54 -5.46 12.07
C VAL A 204 16.67 -4.54 12.52
N ALA A 205 17.47 -5.02 13.47
CA ALA A 205 18.60 -4.27 14.00
C ALA A 205 19.73 -4.12 12.97
N ALA A 206 20.67 -3.21 13.26
CA ALA A 206 21.86 -3.03 12.46
C ALA A 206 22.62 -4.35 12.21
N GLY A 207 23.07 -4.56 10.98
CA GLY A 207 23.72 -5.80 10.55
C GLY A 207 22.76 -6.91 10.09
N GLY A 208 21.47 -6.80 10.39
CA GLY A 208 20.43 -7.61 9.74
C GLY A 208 20.16 -7.18 8.31
N SER A 209 19.31 -7.91 7.60
CA SER A 209 18.90 -7.59 6.22
C SER A 209 17.39 -7.51 6.13
N VAL A 210 16.90 -6.55 5.34
CA VAL A 210 15.50 -6.50 4.90
C VAL A 210 15.45 -6.57 3.39
N ASN A 211 14.40 -7.17 2.84
CA ASN A 211 14.21 -7.19 1.39
C ASN A 211 13.45 -5.93 0.97
N ASP A 212 13.79 -5.30 -0.14
CA ASP A 212 12.94 -4.27 -0.73
C ASP A 212 11.70 -4.90 -1.40
N GLU A 213 10.75 -4.09 -1.90
CA GLU A 213 9.59 -4.63 -2.64
C GLU A 213 9.95 -5.45 -3.90
N GLY A 214 11.16 -5.29 -4.43
CA GLY A 214 11.70 -6.07 -5.53
C GLY A 214 12.31 -7.41 -5.11
N GLY A 215 12.43 -7.67 -3.81
CA GLY A 215 13.06 -8.87 -3.24
C GLY A 215 14.59 -8.76 -3.12
N ALA A 216 15.17 -7.59 -3.37
CA ALA A 216 16.59 -7.35 -3.18
C ALA A 216 16.89 -7.11 -1.70
N ALA A 217 17.78 -7.94 -1.13
CA ALA A 217 18.21 -7.80 0.25
C ALA A 217 19.12 -6.57 0.42
N THR A 218 18.78 -5.72 1.37
CA THR A 218 19.57 -4.58 1.82
C THR A 218 19.94 -4.76 3.28
N THR A 219 21.23 -4.68 3.59
CA THR A 219 21.72 -4.73 4.97
C THR A 219 21.40 -3.44 5.69
N VAL A 220 20.88 -3.53 6.92
CA VAL A 220 20.56 -2.39 7.79
C VAL A 220 21.87 -1.75 8.27
N PRO A 221 22.17 -0.48 7.91
CA PRO A 221 23.38 0.20 8.35
C PRO A 221 23.46 0.39 9.87
N ALA A 222 24.68 0.55 10.39
CA ALA A 222 24.92 0.94 11.77
C ALA A 222 24.17 2.23 12.13
N GLY A 223 23.56 2.27 13.32
CA GLY A 223 22.79 3.42 13.79
C GLY A 223 21.40 3.58 13.15
N SER A 224 21.03 2.72 12.21
CA SER A 224 19.71 2.68 11.59
C SER A 224 18.88 1.47 12.05
N ILE A 225 17.62 1.41 11.62
CA ILE A 225 16.71 0.31 11.90
C ILE A 225 15.96 -0.06 10.63
N GLY A 226 15.81 -1.36 10.37
CA GLY A 226 14.91 -1.88 9.34
C GLY A 226 13.55 -2.21 9.93
N ILE A 227 12.50 -2.10 9.13
CA ILE A 227 11.14 -2.52 9.46
C ILE A 227 10.74 -3.53 8.41
N ASP A 228 10.37 -4.74 8.80
CA ASP A 228 10.00 -5.82 7.87
C ASP A 228 8.55 -6.26 8.09
N SER A 229 7.79 -6.36 7.02
CA SER A 229 6.41 -6.85 7.00
C SER A 229 6.30 -8.35 6.65
N GLY A 230 7.42 -9.01 6.35
CA GLY A 230 7.46 -10.35 5.81
C GLY A 230 7.10 -10.37 4.33
N THR A 231 6.10 -11.16 3.95
CA THR A 231 5.81 -11.47 2.54
C THR A 231 4.90 -10.48 1.81
N GLU A 232 4.44 -9.41 2.45
CA GLU A 232 3.37 -8.56 1.90
C GLU A 232 3.90 -7.38 1.09
N CYS A 233 4.84 -6.66 1.70
CA CYS A 233 5.43 -5.41 1.20
C CYS A 233 6.94 -5.41 1.46
N ASN A 234 7.49 -6.55 1.89
CA ASN A 234 8.86 -6.73 2.32
C ASN A 234 9.24 -5.69 3.39
N GLY A 235 10.47 -5.21 3.42
CA GLY A 235 10.94 -4.27 4.42
C GLY A 235 11.32 -2.90 3.90
N PHE A 236 11.47 -1.99 4.86
CA PHE A 236 11.77 -0.58 4.69
C PHE A 236 12.90 -0.17 5.65
N ILE A 237 13.89 0.58 5.17
CA ILE A 237 14.93 1.22 6.00
C ILE A 237 14.82 2.73 5.76
N PRO A 238 14.37 3.51 6.76
CA PRO A 238 14.24 4.95 6.64
C PRO A 238 15.59 5.60 6.35
N GLY A 239 15.63 6.42 5.30
CA GLY A 239 16.84 7.15 4.89
C GLY A 239 17.83 6.35 4.03
N VAL A 240 17.62 5.04 3.84
CA VAL A 240 18.46 4.18 2.98
C VAL A 240 17.71 3.76 1.72
N MET A 241 16.43 3.37 1.87
CA MET A 241 15.59 3.00 0.73
C MET A 241 14.71 4.17 0.31
N THR A 242 14.84 4.60 -0.95
CA THR A 242 14.05 5.67 -1.56
C THR A 242 13.10 5.10 -2.61
N LYS A 243 12.11 4.31 -2.22
CA LYS A 243 10.85 4.07 -2.96
C LYS A 243 9.95 3.06 -2.28
#